data_AF-A0A9L0IDA7-F1
#
_entry.id   AF-A0A9L0IDA7-F1
#
_cell.length_a   1.000
_cell.length_b   1.000
_cell.length_c   1.000
_cell.angle_alpha   90.00
_cell.angle_beta   90.00
_cell.angle_gamma   90.00
#
_symmetry.space_group_name_H-M   'P 1'
#
loop_
_entity.id
_entity.type
_entity.pdbx_description
1 polymer ?
#
loop_
_entity_poly.entity_id
_entity_poly.type
_entity_poly.pdbx_seq_one_letter_code
_entity_poly.pdbx_strand_id
1 'polypeptide(L)'
;MFYFIELPKKMPPSVSEISDFSYDYLCELRCSQTSEEHLQFSFSFFFFFGSASMDLDDSEQDPEIKEYSSVCVGREDDIKKSERMTAVVHDREVVIFYHKGEYHAMDIRCYHSGGPLHLGEIEDFDGRPCIVCPWHKYKITLATGEGLYQSINPKDPSAKPEWCSKGIKQRIHKVTVDNGNIYVTLSKEPFKCDSDFYATGDFKVIKSSS
;
A
#
# COMPACT_ATOMS: atom_id res chain seq x y z
N MET A 1 60.91 -0.90 -29.84
CA MET A 1 60.80 -1.19 -28.39
C MET A 1 59.37 -0.86 -27.99
N PHE A 2 58.71 -1.84 -27.38
CA PHE A 2 57.35 -1.90 -26.82
C PHE A 2 56.97 -0.68 -25.94
N TYR A 3 55.71 -0.31 -25.63
CA TYR A 3 54.46 -1.08 -25.44
C TYR A 3 53.23 -0.23 -25.81
N PHE A 4 52.22 -0.89 -26.39
CA PHE A 4 50.82 -0.45 -26.38
C PHE A 4 50.23 -0.78 -24.99
N ILE A 5 49.60 0.19 -24.32
CA ILE A 5 48.72 -0.05 -23.17
C ILE A 5 47.32 0.36 -23.61
N GLU A 6 46.45 -0.63 -23.80
CA GLU A 6 45.01 -0.43 -23.96
C GLU A 6 44.41 0.03 -22.63
N LEU A 7 43.86 1.24 -22.62
CA LEU A 7 43.00 1.71 -21.54
C LEU A 7 41.58 1.14 -21.75
N PRO A 8 40.92 0.59 -20.72
CA PRO A 8 39.55 0.11 -20.86
C PRO A 8 38.62 1.29 -21.15
N LYS A 9 37.84 1.16 -22.23
CA LYS A 9 36.73 2.06 -22.57
C LYS A 9 35.71 2.03 -21.44
N LYS A 10 35.75 3.02 -20.55
CA LYS A 10 34.69 3.23 -19.58
C LYS A 10 33.49 3.81 -20.32
N MET A 11 32.43 3.01 -20.39
CA MET A 11 31.14 3.34 -20.97
C MET A 11 30.61 4.63 -20.32
N PRO A 12 30.08 5.60 -21.08
CA PRO A 12 29.47 6.79 -20.48
C PRO A 12 28.26 6.38 -19.63
N PRO A 13 28.04 6.98 -18.45
CA PRO A 13 26.83 6.75 -17.68
C PRO A 13 25.61 7.11 -18.53
N SER A 14 24.64 6.22 -18.54
CA SER A 14 23.35 6.41 -19.21
C SER A 14 22.64 7.63 -18.65
N VAL A 15 22.09 8.42 -19.55
CA VAL A 15 21.28 9.61 -19.28
C VAL A 15 19.99 9.20 -18.58
N SER A 16 19.99 9.18 -17.24
CA SER A 16 18.76 9.11 -16.44
C SER A 16 18.88 9.76 -15.05
N GLU A 17 19.95 10.50 -14.78
CA GLU A 17 20.08 11.32 -13.59
C GLU A 17 20.33 12.75 -14.04
N ILE A 18 19.26 13.53 -14.18
CA ILE A 18 19.13 15.00 -14.16
C ILE A 18 17.73 15.28 -14.75
N SER A 19 16.65 15.17 -13.97
CA SER A 19 15.36 15.79 -14.33
C SER A 19 14.33 15.84 -13.18
N ASP A 20 14.69 16.08 -11.92
CA ASP A 20 13.70 16.10 -10.83
C ASP A 20 13.54 17.47 -10.13
N PHE A 21 13.87 18.58 -10.80
CA PHE A 21 13.84 19.91 -10.17
C PHE A 21 12.81 20.91 -10.76
N SER A 22 11.81 20.47 -11.54
CA SER A 22 10.98 21.43 -12.31
C SER A 22 9.47 21.16 -12.42
N TYR A 23 8.88 20.13 -11.80
CA TYR A 23 7.45 19.83 -12.01
C TYR A 23 6.49 20.11 -10.84
N ASP A 24 6.98 20.63 -9.71
CA ASP A 24 6.15 20.88 -8.51
C ASP A 24 5.52 22.29 -8.41
N TYR A 25 5.57 23.11 -9.47
CA TYR A 25 5.12 24.51 -9.37
C TYR A 25 3.77 24.85 -10.05
N LEU A 26 2.98 23.87 -10.51
CA LEU A 26 1.77 24.15 -11.31
C LEU A 26 0.43 23.62 -10.79
N CYS A 27 0.34 23.06 -9.57
CA CYS A 27 -0.92 22.51 -9.04
C CYS A 27 -1.66 23.35 -7.98
N GLU A 28 -1.20 24.56 -7.65
CA GLU A 28 -1.79 25.34 -6.52
C GLU A 28 -2.69 26.52 -6.90
N LEU A 29 -3.17 26.65 -8.14
CA LEU A 29 -3.96 27.83 -8.54
C LEU A 29 -5.31 27.49 -9.19
N ARG A 30 -6.31 27.19 -8.35
CA ARG A 30 -7.72 27.68 -8.39
C ARG A 30 -8.69 26.66 -7.82
N CYS A 31 -9.21 26.93 -6.61
CA CYS A 31 -10.66 26.96 -6.41
C CYS A 31 -10.95 27.69 -5.09
N SER A 32 -11.21 28.99 -5.17
CA SER A 32 -11.77 29.77 -4.08
C SER A 32 -12.95 30.57 -4.60
N GLN A 33 -14.02 30.57 -3.80
CA GLN A 33 -15.26 31.36 -3.85
C GLN A 33 -16.44 30.77 -4.65
N THR A 34 -17.48 30.36 -3.91
CA THR A 34 -18.80 31.04 -3.78
C THR A 34 -19.61 30.27 -2.70
N SER A 35 -19.71 30.79 -1.47
CA SER A 35 -20.82 31.60 -0.92
C SER A 35 -22.14 30.84 -0.70
N GLU A 36 -22.53 30.77 0.58
CA GLU A 36 -23.87 30.97 1.16
C GLU A 36 -25.06 30.24 0.52
N GLU A 37 -25.79 29.44 1.31
CA GLU A 37 -27.08 29.87 1.86
C GLU A 37 -27.61 28.86 2.89
N HIS A 38 -28.07 29.44 3.99
CA HIS A 38 -28.94 28.91 5.03
C HIS A 38 -30.15 28.14 4.45
N LEU A 39 -30.65 27.13 5.17
CA LEU A 39 -32.08 27.10 5.58
C LEU A 39 -32.33 25.96 6.56
N GLN A 40 -32.69 26.39 7.76
CA GLN A 40 -33.17 25.61 8.88
C GLN A 40 -34.68 25.41 8.69
N PHE A 41 -35.16 24.16 8.58
CA PHE A 41 -36.59 23.86 8.72
C PHE A 41 -36.79 22.63 9.61
N SER A 42 -37.22 22.92 10.84
CA SER A 42 -37.98 22.03 11.71
C SER A 42 -39.31 21.68 11.04
N PHE A 43 -39.83 20.46 11.23
CA PHE A 43 -41.14 20.22 11.86
C PHE A 43 -41.41 18.72 11.98
N SER A 44 -41.91 18.32 13.14
CA SER A 44 -42.29 16.95 13.52
C SER A 44 -43.62 16.50 12.93
N PHE A 45 -43.71 15.17 12.75
CA PHE A 45 -44.85 14.26 12.87
C PHE A 45 -46.15 14.55 12.12
N PHE A 46 -46.54 13.63 11.22
CA PHE A 46 -47.93 13.18 11.12
C PHE A 46 -47.99 11.66 10.92
N PHE A 47 -48.71 11.00 11.83
CA PHE A 47 -49.17 9.62 11.71
C PHE A 47 -50.17 9.50 10.54
N PHE A 48 -50.04 8.46 9.72
CA PHE A 48 -51.17 7.92 8.96
C PHE A 48 -51.13 6.40 8.98
N PHE A 49 -52.22 5.80 9.48
CA PHE A 49 -52.47 4.37 9.48
C PHE A 49 -52.75 3.89 8.05
N GLY A 50 -52.10 2.81 7.63
CA GLY A 50 -52.38 2.10 6.38
C GLY A 50 -51.88 0.67 6.45
N SER A 51 -52.82 -0.27 6.54
CA SER A 51 -52.57 -1.72 6.56
C SER A 51 -52.16 -2.22 5.16
N ALA A 52 -50.96 -2.80 5.07
CA ALA A 52 -50.65 -3.86 4.11
C ALA A 52 -49.39 -4.60 4.61
N SER A 53 -49.53 -5.90 4.81
CA SER A 53 -48.48 -6.85 5.12
C SER A 53 -47.45 -6.93 4.01
N MET A 54 -46.18 -6.67 4.34
CA MET A 54 -45.01 -6.97 3.53
C MET A 54 -43.92 -7.51 4.45
N ASP A 55 -43.30 -8.60 4.02
CA ASP A 55 -42.40 -9.44 4.79
C ASP A 55 -41.17 -8.67 5.30
N LEU A 56 -40.92 -8.78 6.60
CA LEU A 56 -39.72 -8.31 7.28
C LEU A 56 -38.60 -9.34 7.08
N ASP A 57 -37.87 -9.23 5.98
CA ASP A 57 -36.48 -9.68 5.90
C ASP A 57 -35.73 -8.84 4.87
N ASP A 58 -35.37 -7.62 5.26
CA ASP A 58 -34.19 -6.98 4.69
C ASP A 58 -33.55 -6.17 5.81
N SER A 59 -32.61 -6.81 6.50
CA SER A 59 -31.73 -6.09 7.40
C SER A 59 -30.83 -5.22 6.53
N GLU A 60 -31.22 -3.94 6.35
CA GLU A 60 -30.37 -2.89 5.82
C GLU A 60 -29.11 -2.83 6.69
N GLN A 61 -28.10 -3.61 6.31
CA GLN A 61 -26.76 -3.45 6.84
C GLN A 61 -26.21 -2.19 6.19
N ASP A 62 -26.02 -1.17 7.01
CA ASP A 62 -25.24 0.03 6.69
C ASP A 62 -23.99 -0.38 5.88
N PRO A 63 -23.83 0.11 4.64
CA PRO A 63 -22.71 -0.26 3.77
C PRO A 63 -21.35 0.00 4.44
N GLU A 64 -21.29 0.89 5.43
CA GLU A 64 -20.06 1.20 6.16
C GLU A 64 -19.58 0.06 7.09
N ILE A 65 -20.45 -0.88 7.49
CA ILE A 65 -20.10 -1.94 8.46
C ILE A 65 -19.47 -3.18 7.79
N LYS A 66 -19.79 -3.47 6.52
CA LYS A 66 -19.25 -4.64 5.81
C LYS A 66 -17.76 -4.54 5.51
N GLU A 67 -17.28 -3.34 5.19
CA GLU A 67 -15.91 -3.07 4.71
C GLU A 67 -14.81 -3.25 5.79
N TYR A 68 -15.20 -3.41 7.06
CA TYR A 68 -14.27 -3.57 8.20
C TYR A 68 -14.39 -4.91 8.91
N SER A 69 -15.18 -5.83 8.36
CA SER A 69 -15.21 -7.20 8.86
C SER A 69 -13.91 -7.93 8.52
N SER A 70 -13.47 -8.81 9.42
CA SER A 70 -12.32 -9.66 9.17
C SER A 70 -12.68 -10.72 8.12
N VAL A 71 -11.80 -10.92 7.14
CA VAL A 71 -11.98 -11.93 6.08
C VAL A 71 -11.01 -13.07 6.32
N CYS A 72 -11.51 -14.31 6.32
CA CYS A 72 -10.67 -15.51 6.37
C CYS A 72 -9.92 -15.65 5.04
N VAL A 73 -8.59 -15.66 5.09
CA VAL A 73 -7.73 -15.69 3.88
C VAL A 73 -7.05 -17.04 3.66
N GLY A 74 -7.10 -17.96 4.62
CA GLY A 74 -6.51 -19.29 4.49
C GLY A 74 -6.17 -19.93 5.84
N ARG A 75 -5.54 -21.11 5.78
CA ARG A 75 -5.08 -21.84 6.96
C ARG A 75 -3.70 -21.38 7.39
N GLU A 76 -3.46 -21.44 8.69
CA GLU A 76 -2.17 -21.11 9.30
C GLU A 76 -1.06 -22.06 8.83
N ASP A 77 -1.34 -23.36 8.70
CA ASP A 77 -0.36 -24.35 8.26
C ASP A 77 0.15 -24.07 6.84
N ASP A 78 -0.74 -23.58 5.97
CA ASP A 78 -0.42 -23.32 4.57
C ASP A 78 0.57 -22.16 4.44
N ILE A 79 0.33 -21.04 5.14
CA ILE A 79 1.26 -19.90 5.10
C ILE A 79 2.58 -20.21 5.79
N LYS A 80 2.57 -21.00 6.88
CA LYS A 80 3.82 -21.40 7.56
C LYS A 80 4.72 -22.21 6.64
N LYS A 81 4.13 -22.94 5.69
CA LYS A 81 4.84 -23.74 4.68
C LYS A 81 5.28 -22.90 3.48
N SER A 82 4.44 -22.00 2.98
CA SER A 82 4.74 -21.18 1.79
C SER A 82 5.46 -19.87 2.10
N GLU A 83 5.53 -19.49 3.38
CA GLU A 83 6.01 -18.21 3.92
C GLU A 83 5.24 -16.95 3.44
N ARG A 84 4.36 -17.09 2.44
CA ARG A 84 3.52 -16.01 1.93
C ARG A 84 2.27 -16.54 1.23
N MET A 85 1.23 -15.71 1.17
CA MET A 85 0.04 -15.91 0.35
C MET A 85 -0.57 -14.57 -0.08
N THR A 86 -1.48 -14.60 -1.04
CA THR A 86 -2.21 -13.43 -1.52
C THR A 86 -3.70 -13.64 -1.35
N ALA A 87 -4.45 -12.57 -1.08
CA ALA A 87 -5.89 -12.63 -0.92
C ALA A 87 -6.56 -11.35 -1.44
N VAL A 88 -7.87 -11.43 -1.66
CA VAL A 88 -8.73 -10.26 -1.89
C VAL A 88 -9.60 -10.09 -0.66
N VAL A 89 -9.54 -8.90 -0.06
CA VAL A 89 -10.28 -8.53 1.16
C VAL A 89 -11.06 -7.27 0.84
N HIS A 90 -12.39 -7.34 0.82
CA HIS A 90 -13.28 -6.21 0.45
C HIS A 90 -12.80 -5.48 -0.82
N ASP A 91 -12.62 -6.22 -1.92
CA ASP A 91 -12.12 -5.75 -3.21
C ASP A 91 -10.71 -5.14 -3.23
N ARG A 92 -9.93 -5.30 -2.15
CA ARG A 92 -8.53 -4.88 -2.06
C ARG A 92 -7.61 -6.10 -2.11
N GLU A 93 -6.69 -6.12 -3.08
CA GLU A 93 -5.68 -7.19 -3.17
C GLU A 93 -4.56 -6.97 -2.14
N VAL A 94 -4.32 -7.97 -1.31
CA VAL A 94 -3.31 -7.93 -0.24
C VAL A 94 -2.35 -9.11 -0.35
N VAL A 95 -1.14 -8.92 0.15
CA VAL A 95 -0.16 -9.99 0.38
C VAL A 95 0.05 -10.16 1.87
N ILE A 96 0.07 -11.41 2.33
CA ILE A 96 0.39 -11.80 3.70
C ILE A 96 1.73 -12.52 3.67
N PHE A 97 2.64 -12.10 4.54
CA PHE A 97 3.93 -12.73 4.78
C PHE A 97 3.94 -13.36 6.16
N TYR A 98 4.56 -14.53 6.27
CA TYR A 98 4.95 -15.15 7.52
C TYR A 98 6.47 -15.13 7.61
N HIS A 99 7.01 -14.34 8.53
CA HIS A 99 8.45 -14.16 8.66
C HIS A 99 8.85 -14.16 10.14
N LYS A 100 9.84 -14.98 10.52
CA LYS A 100 10.35 -15.08 11.89
C LYS A 100 9.27 -15.28 12.97
N GLY A 101 8.19 -15.99 12.65
CA GLY A 101 7.09 -16.26 13.58
C GLY A 101 5.99 -15.19 13.62
N GLU A 102 6.12 -14.12 12.83
CA GLU A 102 5.16 -13.02 12.77
C GLU A 102 4.43 -12.98 11.42
N TYR A 103 3.21 -12.45 11.44
CA TYR A 103 2.38 -12.25 10.26
C TYR A 103 2.30 -10.78 9.89
N HIS A 104 2.50 -10.47 8.63
CA HIS A 104 2.43 -9.11 8.10
C HIS A 104 1.55 -9.10 6.86
N ALA A 105 0.49 -8.30 6.86
CA ALA A 105 -0.32 -8.07 5.68
C ALA A 105 -0.12 -6.64 5.17
N MET A 106 -0.03 -6.48 3.85
CA MET A 106 0.05 -5.17 3.21
C MET A 106 -0.57 -5.21 1.81
N ASP A 107 -0.78 -4.05 1.21
CA ASP A 107 -1.17 -3.96 -0.19
C ASP A 107 -0.21 -4.76 -1.09
N ILE A 108 -0.75 -5.51 -2.05
CA ILE A 108 0.07 -6.36 -2.94
C ILE A 108 0.91 -5.55 -3.94
N ARG A 109 0.49 -4.32 -4.26
CA ARG A 109 1.11 -3.45 -5.28
C ARG A 109 2.02 -2.42 -4.62
N CYS A 110 3.27 -2.37 -5.06
CA CYS A 110 4.28 -1.45 -4.54
C CYS A 110 3.89 0.00 -4.77
N TYR A 111 3.96 0.83 -3.74
CA TYR A 111 3.64 2.25 -3.77
C TYR A 111 4.40 3.08 -4.82
N HIS A 112 5.55 2.61 -5.32
CA HIS A 112 6.35 3.36 -6.27
C HIS A 112 5.71 3.37 -7.67
N SER A 113 5.34 2.20 -8.20
CA SER A 113 4.84 2.04 -9.57
C SER A 113 3.91 0.84 -9.76
N GLY A 114 3.33 0.30 -8.69
CA GLY A 114 2.40 -0.84 -8.77
C GLY A 114 3.06 -2.23 -8.89
N GLY A 115 4.37 -2.34 -8.62
CA GLY A 115 5.11 -3.60 -8.76
C GLY A 115 4.61 -4.73 -7.84
N PRO A 116 4.76 -6.01 -8.22
CA PRO A 116 4.19 -7.15 -7.51
C PRO A 116 5.01 -7.51 -6.27
N LEU A 117 4.61 -7.03 -5.08
CA LEU A 117 5.36 -7.28 -3.84
C LEU A 117 5.34 -8.74 -3.40
N HIS A 118 4.30 -9.50 -3.76
CA HIS A 118 4.25 -10.94 -3.49
C HIS A 118 5.33 -11.76 -4.20
N LEU A 119 6.00 -11.19 -5.21
CA LEU A 119 7.15 -11.78 -5.91
C LEU A 119 8.51 -11.21 -5.43
N GLY A 120 8.51 -10.33 -4.43
CA GLY A 120 9.73 -9.75 -3.88
C GLY A 120 10.45 -10.68 -2.91
N GLU A 121 11.70 -10.37 -2.59
CA GLU A 121 12.46 -11.09 -1.56
C GLU A 121 12.40 -10.36 -0.22
N ILE A 122 12.42 -11.11 0.89
CA ILE A 122 12.47 -10.54 2.23
C ILE A 122 13.94 -10.49 2.66
N GLU A 123 14.44 -9.29 2.95
CA GLU A 123 15.83 -9.05 3.38
C GLU A 123 15.85 -8.12 4.60
N ASP A 124 16.85 -8.26 5.47
CA ASP A 124 17.03 -7.39 6.63
C ASP A 124 17.88 -6.16 6.27
N PHE A 125 17.33 -4.96 6.43
CA PHE A 125 18.04 -3.69 6.28
C PHE A 125 17.96 -2.91 7.59
N ASP A 126 19.11 -2.52 8.13
CA ASP A 126 19.16 -1.77 9.40
C ASP A 126 18.44 -2.50 10.55
N GLY A 127 18.55 -3.83 10.58
CA GLY A 127 17.88 -4.70 11.55
C GLY A 127 16.36 -4.82 11.35
N ARG A 128 15.80 -4.29 10.26
CA ARG A 128 14.36 -4.33 9.95
C ARG A 128 14.10 -5.25 8.75
N PRO A 129 13.23 -6.27 8.89
CA PRO A 129 12.85 -7.11 7.76
C PRO A 129 12.03 -6.29 6.78
N CYS A 130 12.43 -6.33 5.51
CA CYS A 130 11.79 -5.58 4.43
C CYS A 130 11.48 -6.46 3.23
N ILE A 131 10.33 -6.25 2.61
CA ILE A 131 10.06 -6.77 1.27
C ILE A 131 10.76 -5.87 0.24
N VAL A 132 11.53 -6.49 -0.67
CA VAL A 132 12.24 -5.81 -1.76
C VAL A 132 11.42 -5.92 -3.04
N CYS A 133 10.92 -4.79 -3.53
CA CYS A 133 10.14 -4.77 -4.76
C CYS A 133 10.98 -5.29 -5.95
N PRO A 134 10.47 -6.26 -6.74
CA PRO A 134 11.26 -6.87 -7.80
C PRO A 134 11.60 -5.91 -8.95
N TRP A 135 10.77 -4.89 -9.19
CA TRP A 135 10.95 -3.93 -10.29
C TRP A 135 12.07 -2.93 -10.04
N HIS A 136 11.99 -2.16 -8.95
CA HIS A 136 12.91 -1.03 -8.69
C HIS A 136 13.70 -1.16 -7.39
N LYS A 137 13.64 -2.31 -6.72
CA LYS A 137 14.41 -2.63 -5.49
C LYS A 137 14.16 -1.70 -4.30
N TYR A 138 12.99 -1.07 -4.28
CA TYR A 138 12.47 -0.35 -3.13
C TYR A 138 12.29 -1.30 -1.95
N LYS A 139 12.71 -0.87 -0.77
CA LYS A 139 12.73 -1.66 0.47
C LYS A 139 11.61 -1.14 1.34
N ILE A 140 10.67 -2.02 1.70
CA ILE A 140 9.48 -1.66 2.47
C ILE A 140 9.47 -2.51 3.73
N THR A 141 9.46 -1.89 4.91
CA THR A 141 9.44 -2.63 6.18
C THR A 141 8.17 -3.47 6.30
N LEU A 142 8.30 -4.72 6.76
CA LEU A 142 7.13 -5.60 6.94
C LEU A 142 6.21 -5.12 8.06
N ALA A 143 6.77 -4.59 9.14
CA ALA A 143 6.03 -4.18 10.32
C ALA A 143 5.25 -2.86 10.15
N THR A 144 5.84 -1.88 9.47
CA THR A 144 5.30 -0.50 9.42
C THR A 144 5.00 0.00 8.01
N GLY A 145 5.46 -0.70 6.96
CA GLY A 145 5.25 -0.26 5.57
C GLY A 145 6.10 0.96 5.19
N GLU A 146 7.17 1.24 5.92
CA GLU A 146 8.07 2.36 5.66
C GLU A 146 9.01 2.10 4.48
N GLY A 147 9.18 3.09 3.61
CA GLY A 147 10.14 3.04 2.51
C GLY A 147 11.55 3.39 2.98
N LEU A 148 12.48 2.44 2.98
CA LEU A 148 13.87 2.66 3.40
C LEU A 148 14.80 3.02 2.24
N TYR A 149 15.75 3.90 2.51
CA TYR A 149 16.83 4.26 1.58
C TYR A 149 18.13 4.57 2.33
N GLN A 150 19.24 4.54 1.61
CA GLN A 150 20.52 5.01 2.15
C GLN A 150 20.76 6.45 1.71
N SER A 151 20.99 7.34 2.67
CA SER A 151 21.46 8.68 2.41
C SER A 151 22.97 8.64 2.19
N ILE A 152 23.41 9.20 1.07
CA ILE A 152 24.83 9.32 0.70
C ILE A 152 25.14 10.81 0.64
N ASN A 153 26.19 11.24 1.33
CA ASN A 153 26.65 12.62 1.25
C ASN A 153 27.45 12.84 -0.04
N PRO A 154 26.96 13.63 -1.01
CA PRO A 154 27.68 13.83 -2.26
C PRO A 154 28.99 14.62 -2.09
N LYS A 155 29.12 15.41 -1.00
CA LYS A 155 30.34 16.17 -0.68
C LYS A 155 31.42 15.31 -0.03
N ASP A 156 31.03 14.19 0.56
CA ASP A 156 31.95 13.19 1.11
C ASP A 156 31.45 11.78 0.78
N PRO A 157 31.73 11.29 -0.44
CA PRO A 157 31.32 9.95 -0.87
C PRO A 157 31.97 8.82 -0.06
N SER A 158 33.00 9.13 0.74
CA SER A 158 33.67 8.16 1.61
C SER A 158 32.96 7.97 2.95
N ALA A 159 32.04 8.87 3.30
CA ALA A 159 31.20 8.73 4.48
C ALA A 159 30.35 7.47 4.38
N LYS A 160 30.19 6.78 5.53
CA LYS A 160 29.34 5.59 5.62
C LYS A 160 27.88 5.99 5.31
N PRO A 161 27.19 5.29 4.40
CA PRO A 161 25.78 5.57 4.13
C PRO A 161 24.92 5.33 5.38
N GLU A 162 23.98 6.23 5.63
CA GLU A 162 23.04 6.13 6.74
C GLU A 162 21.67 5.68 6.24
N TRP A 163 21.02 4.77 6.97
CA TRP A 163 19.67 4.34 6.65
C TRP A 163 18.65 5.39 7.10
N CYS A 164 17.78 5.78 6.17
CA CYS A 164 16.73 6.76 6.39
C CYS A 164 15.38 6.17 5.97
N SER A 165 14.30 6.73 6.53
CA SER A 165 12.91 6.36 6.21
C SER A 165 12.22 7.48 5.44
N LYS A 166 11.43 7.13 4.44
CA LYS A 166 10.50 8.04 3.74
C LYS A 166 9.14 8.16 4.46
N GLY A 167 9.02 7.60 5.67
CA GLY A 167 7.75 7.42 6.36
C GLY A 167 6.95 6.22 5.82
N ILE A 168 5.72 6.05 6.30
CA ILE A 168 4.81 4.98 5.87
C ILE A 168 4.42 5.21 4.41
N LYS A 169 4.78 4.27 3.55
CA LYS A 169 4.56 4.34 2.10
C LYS A 169 3.70 3.21 1.57
N GLN A 170 3.71 2.06 2.24
CA GLN A 170 2.89 0.90 1.95
C GLN A 170 1.90 0.68 3.09
N ARG A 171 0.59 0.59 2.78
CA ARG A 171 -0.42 0.36 3.81
C ARG A 171 -0.28 -1.05 4.40
N ILE A 172 -0.17 -1.11 5.72
CA ILE A 172 -0.19 -2.36 6.50
C ILE A 172 -1.63 -2.65 6.93
N HIS A 173 -1.98 -3.93 6.98
CA HIS A 173 -3.27 -4.44 7.42
C HIS A 173 -3.10 -5.34 8.63
N LYS A 174 -4.18 -5.47 9.41
CA LYS A 174 -4.16 -6.28 10.62
C LYS A 174 -4.34 -7.74 10.26
N VAL A 175 -3.47 -8.60 10.77
CA VAL A 175 -3.59 -10.05 10.69
C VAL A 175 -3.96 -10.59 12.08
N THR A 176 -4.93 -11.50 12.12
CA THR A 176 -5.28 -12.25 13.33
C THR A 176 -5.36 -13.72 13.01
N VAL A 177 -4.87 -14.57 13.91
CA VAL A 177 -5.00 -16.02 13.80
C VAL A 177 -6.00 -16.50 14.84
N ASP A 178 -7.02 -17.23 14.40
CA ASP A 178 -8.00 -17.86 15.28
C ASP A 178 -8.32 -19.26 14.78
N ASN A 179 -8.31 -20.24 15.69
CA ASN A 179 -8.62 -21.64 15.40
C ASN A 179 -7.87 -22.23 14.17
N GLY A 180 -6.60 -21.87 14.00
CA GLY A 180 -5.77 -22.33 12.87
C GLY A 180 -6.08 -21.68 11.52
N ASN A 181 -6.91 -20.63 11.50
CA ASN A 181 -7.22 -19.84 10.32
C ASN A 181 -6.65 -18.43 10.45
N ILE A 182 -6.26 -17.87 9.30
CA ILE A 182 -5.73 -16.51 9.20
C ILE A 182 -6.86 -15.61 8.73
N TYR A 183 -7.02 -14.49 9.42
CA TYR A 183 -7.95 -13.44 9.07
C TYR A 183 -7.21 -12.14 8.83
N VAL A 184 -7.65 -11.38 7.82
CA VAL A 184 -7.14 -10.04 7.52
C VAL A 184 -8.25 -9.02 7.71
N THR A 185 -7.92 -7.92 8.37
CA THR A 185 -8.79 -6.74 8.51
C THR A 185 -8.09 -5.54 7.89
N LEU A 186 -8.75 -4.86 6.95
CA LEU A 186 -8.19 -3.68 6.29
C LEU A 186 -7.98 -2.54 7.31
N SER A 187 -6.88 -1.81 7.15
CA SER A 187 -6.52 -0.68 8.02
C SER A 187 -6.98 0.64 7.42
N LYS A 188 -7.62 1.48 8.23
CA LYS A 188 -7.91 2.89 7.90
C LYS A 188 -6.73 3.82 8.16
N GLU A 189 -5.76 3.37 8.96
CA GLU A 189 -4.64 4.19 9.38
C GLU A 189 -3.34 3.79 8.65
N PRO A 190 -2.53 4.78 8.23
CA PRO A 190 -2.80 6.21 8.23
C PRO A 190 -3.93 6.59 7.24
N PHE A 191 -4.51 7.79 7.41
CA PHE A 191 -5.63 8.28 6.57
C PHE A 191 -5.37 8.12 5.07
N LYS A 192 -4.12 8.37 4.64
CA LYS A 192 -3.68 8.18 3.26
C LYS A 192 -2.31 7.52 3.23
N CYS A 193 -2.12 6.62 2.26
CA CYS A 193 -0.85 5.98 1.96
C CYS A 193 -0.59 6.00 0.45
N ASP A 194 0.68 6.08 0.03
CA ASP A 194 1.03 6.14 -1.40
C ASP A 194 0.57 4.89 -2.16
N SER A 195 0.52 3.72 -1.50
CA SER A 195 0.04 2.47 -2.09
C SER A 195 -1.47 2.44 -2.37
N ASP A 196 -2.27 3.32 -1.75
CA ASP A 196 -3.71 3.40 -1.98
C ASP A 196 -4.05 3.63 -3.45
N PHE A 197 -3.23 4.43 -4.14
CA PHE A 197 -3.38 4.72 -5.57
C PHE A 197 -3.40 3.46 -6.44
N TYR A 198 -2.65 2.42 -6.06
CA TYR A 198 -2.57 1.15 -6.79
C TYR A 198 -3.52 0.08 -6.25
N ALA A 199 -4.22 0.36 -5.14
CA ALA A 199 -5.11 -0.57 -4.47
C ALA A 199 -6.59 -0.31 -4.79
N THR A 200 -6.97 0.95 -5.07
CA THR A 200 -8.35 1.35 -5.36
C THR A 200 -8.48 1.99 -6.75
N GLY A 201 -9.52 1.63 -7.51
CA GLY A 201 -9.91 2.30 -8.76
C GLY A 201 -9.44 1.69 -10.10
N ASP A 202 -9.50 2.49 -11.17
CA ASP A 202 -9.24 2.12 -12.58
C ASP A 202 -7.82 1.63 -12.88
N PHE A 203 -6.89 1.87 -11.95
CA PHE A 203 -5.49 1.48 -12.04
C PHE A 203 -5.21 0.10 -11.42
N LYS A 204 -6.26 -0.62 -10.98
CA LYS A 204 -6.16 -2.07 -10.75
C LYS A 204 -5.62 -2.70 -12.04
N VAL A 205 -4.40 -3.23 -11.95
CA VAL A 205 -3.70 -3.86 -13.10
C VAL A 205 -4.51 -5.06 -13.63
N ILE A 206 -5.45 -5.57 -12.84
CA ILE A 206 -6.44 -6.57 -13.24
C ILE A 206 -7.82 -5.94 -13.04
N LYS A 207 -8.47 -5.51 -14.12
CA LYS A 207 -9.91 -5.22 -14.10
C LYS A 207 -10.63 -6.56 -14.03
N SER A 208 -11.44 -6.79 -13.00
CA SER A 208 -12.43 -7.86 -13.01
C SER A 208 -13.37 -7.57 -14.17
N SER A 209 -13.24 -8.33 -15.25
CA SER A 209 -14.19 -8.30 -16.35
C SER A 209 -15.55 -8.69 -15.79
N SER A 210 -16.46 -7.71 -15.70
CA SER A 210 -17.88 -7.91 -15.41
C SER A 210 -18.56 -8.64 -16.56
#